data_AF-A0A354NTM7-F1
#
_entry.id   AF-A0A354NTM7-F1
#
_cell.length_a   1.000
_cell.length_b   1.000
_cell.length_c   1.000
_cell.angle_alpha   90.00
_cell.angle_beta   90.00
_cell.angle_gamma   90.00
#
_symmetry.space_group_name_H-M   'P 1'
#
loop_
_entity.id
_entity.type
_entity.pdbx_description
1 polymer ?
#
loop_
_entity_poly.entity_id
_entity_poly.type
_entity_poly.pdbx_seq_one_letter_code
_entity_poly.pdbx_strand_id
1 'polypeptide(L)' 'EIIYVSMAGLGQTGPDHAYTTMGPSAQALSGQTFLSGLPGQPPAGWGWSYMDDSGGMYGAISALTALRHR' A
#
# COMPACT_ATOMS: atom_id res chain seq x y z
N GLU A 1 6.55 -14.28 -23.49
CA GLU A 1 6.62 -12.94 -22.87
C GLU A 1 6.40 -13.02 -21.37
N ILE A 2 7.05 -12.18 -20.57
CA ILE A 2 6.94 -12.17 -19.09
C ILE A 2 6.05 -11.01 -18.65
N ILE A 3 5.23 -11.21 -17.61
CA ILE A 3 4.55 -10.12 -16.89
C ILE A 3 5.40 -9.81 -15.67
N TYR A 4 5.79 -8.55 -15.50
CA TYR A 4 6.57 -8.10 -14.36
C TYR A 4 5.76 -7.08 -13.56
N VAL A 5 5.61 -7.31 -12.26
CA VAL A 5 4.91 -6.41 -11.33
C VAL A 5 5.91 -5.89 -10.32
N SER A 6 6.05 -4.57 -10.23
CA SER A 6 6.89 -3.90 -9.24
C SER A 6 6.04 -3.04 -8.33
N MET A 7 6.10 -3.29 -7.03
CA MET A 7 5.30 -2.60 -6.02
C MET A 7 6.20 -1.72 -5.16
N ALA A 8 6.24 -0.42 -5.47
CA ALA A 8 6.89 0.60 -4.63
C ALA A 8 5.81 1.41 -3.92
N GLY A 9 5.96 1.62 -2.60
CA GLY A 9 4.88 2.21 -1.80
C GLY A 9 4.52 3.64 -2.19
N LEU A 10 5.48 4.43 -2.67
CA LEU A 10 5.24 5.80 -3.19
C LEU A 10 5.42 5.88 -4.71
N GLY A 11 5.33 4.74 -5.40
CA GLY A 11 5.51 4.63 -6.84
C GLY A 11 6.97 4.57 -7.28
N GLN A 12 7.18 4.27 -8.57
CA GLN A 12 8.50 4.19 -9.19
C GLN A 12 9.05 5.56 -9.62
N THR A 13 8.20 6.58 -9.57
CA THR A 13 8.49 7.94 -10.05
C THR A 13 7.80 8.95 -9.13
N GLY A 14 8.31 10.17 -9.08
CA GLY A 14 7.74 11.26 -8.27
C GLY A 14 8.74 11.77 -7.22
N PRO A 15 8.40 12.85 -6.50
CA PRO A 15 9.31 13.48 -5.55
C PRO A 15 9.72 12.55 -4.40
N ASP A 16 8.82 11.65 -4.00
CA ASP A 16 8.99 10.81 -2.82
C ASP A 16 9.35 9.33 -3.13
N HIS A 17 9.59 8.98 -4.41
CA HIS A 17 9.83 7.58 -4.83
C HIS A 17 11.05 6.92 -4.15
N ALA A 18 11.99 7.73 -3.65
CA ALA A 18 13.20 7.25 -2.98
C ALA A 18 12.96 6.87 -1.50
N TYR A 19 11.82 7.22 -0.91
CA TYR A 19 11.52 6.87 0.47
C TYR A 19 11.06 5.42 0.59
N THR A 20 11.59 4.74 1.60
CA THR A 20 11.17 3.39 1.95
C THR A 20 9.86 3.44 2.74
N THR A 21 8.90 2.61 2.34
CA THR A 21 7.64 2.42 3.04
C THR A 21 7.58 1.02 3.67
N MET A 22 6.94 0.92 4.83
CA MET A 22 6.45 -0.33 5.41
C MET A 22 4.97 -0.14 5.79
N GLY A 23 4.24 -1.22 6.07
CA GLY A 23 2.81 -1.17 6.41
C GLY A 23 2.40 0.01 7.32
N PRO A 24 3.06 0.25 8.46
CA PRO A 24 2.72 1.38 9.34
C PRO A 24 2.93 2.77 8.72
N SER A 25 3.99 2.97 7.92
CA SER A 25 4.23 4.27 7.28
C SER A 25 3.29 4.50 6.10
N ALA A 26 2.97 3.47 5.32
CA ALA A 26 1.92 3.53 4.29
C ALA A 26 0.53 3.83 4.89
N GLN A 27 0.24 3.29 6.07
CA GLN A 27 -1.01 3.54 6.79
C GLN A 27 -1.09 4.98 7.33
N ALA A 28 0.03 5.51 7.81
CA ALA A 28 0.09 6.90 8.24
C ALA A 28 -0.08 7.87 7.07
N LEU A 29 0.64 7.65 5.97
CA LEU A 29 0.61 8.52 4.78
C LEU A 29 -0.74 8.53 4.08
N SER A 30 -1.48 7.43 4.10
CA SER A 30 -2.85 7.35 3.55
C SER A 30 -3.93 7.96 4.47
N GLY A 31 -3.56 8.44 5.66
CA GLY A 31 -4.48 8.97 6.65
C GLY A 31 -5.22 7.90 7.46
N GLN A 32 -5.03 6.61 7.15
CA GLN A 32 -5.68 5.51 7.87
C GLN A 32 -5.34 5.48 9.35
N THR A 33 -4.10 5.81 9.72
CA THR A 33 -3.69 5.86 11.13
C THR A 33 -4.53 6.86 11.92
N PHE A 34 -4.86 8.00 11.31
CA PHE A 34 -5.69 9.04 11.91
C PHE A 34 -7.16 8.63 11.98
N LEU A 35 -7.69 8.06 10.90
CA LEU A 35 -9.12 7.73 10.77
C LEU A 35 -9.56 6.52 11.61
N SER A 36 -8.64 5.64 11.97
CA SER A 36 -8.97 4.35 12.63
C SER A 36 -8.72 4.36 14.15
N GLY A 37 -8.47 5.53 14.73
CA GLY A 37 -8.25 5.71 16.17
C GLY A 37 -9.56 5.84 16.98
N LEU A 38 -9.46 5.72 18.31
CA LEU A 38 -10.58 5.96 19.22
C LEU A 38 -10.77 7.47 19.48
N PRO A 39 -12.02 7.96 19.63
CA PRO A 39 -12.28 9.34 20.01
C PRO A 39 -11.53 9.75 21.29
N GLY A 40 -10.81 10.86 21.24
CA GLY A 40 -10.04 11.38 22.38
C GLY A 40 -8.74 10.62 22.69
N GLN A 41 -8.36 9.62 21.89
CA GLN A 41 -7.09 8.90 22.00
C GLN A 41 -6.13 9.28 20.87
N PRO A 42 -4.81 9.04 21.03
CA PRO A 42 -3.86 9.20 19.94
C PRO A 42 -4.20 8.32 18.72
N PRO A 43 -3.86 8.77 17.49
CA PRO A 43 -3.94 7.94 16.29
C PRO A 43 -3.19 6.62 16.44
N ALA A 44 -3.87 5.51 16.15
CA ALA A 44 -3.30 4.16 16.33
C ALA A 44 -3.33 3.32 15.04
N GLY A 45 -4.24 3.62 14.11
CA GLY A 45 -4.41 2.82 12.90
C GLY A 45 -4.83 1.36 13.15
N TRP A 46 -4.65 0.49 12.16
CA TRP A 46 -4.95 -0.93 12.28
C TRP A 46 -3.79 -1.68 12.95
N GLY A 47 -4.13 -2.65 13.81
CA GLY A 47 -3.16 -3.45 14.57
C GLY A 47 -2.50 -4.59 13.80
N TRP A 48 -2.63 -4.64 12.48
CA TRP A 48 -2.01 -5.63 11.60
C TRP A 48 -1.55 -4.98 10.29
N SER A 49 -0.93 -5.76 9.40
CA SER A 49 -0.39 -5.37 8.09
C SER A 49 -1.44 -5.00 7.01
N TYR A 50 -2.43 -4.17 7.35
CA TYR A 50 -3.59 -3.89 6.49
C TYR A 50 -3.18 -3.32 5.13
N MET A 51 -2.20 -2.42 5.14
CA MET A 51 -1.68 -1.80 3.92
C MET A 51 -0.83 -2.76 3.07
N ASP A 52 -0.15 -3.73 3.70
CA ASP A 52 0.61 -4.74 2.95
C ASP A 52 -0.35 -5.72 2.27
N ASP A 53 -1.40 -6.16 2.98
CA ASP A 53 -2.44 -7.04 2.44
C ASP A 53 -3.18 -6.37 1.27
N SER A 54 -3.60 -5.11 1.48
CA SER A 54 -4.26 -4.31 0.45
C SER A 54 -3.35 -4.15 -0.78
N GLY A 55 -2.08 -3.78 -0.58
CA GLY A 55 -1.10 -3.67 -1.67
C GLY A 55 -0.90 -4.98 -2.42
N GLY A 56 -0.78 -6.10 -1.71
CA GLY A 56 -0.68 -7.44 -2.30
C GLY A 56 -1.90 -7.83 -3.13
N MET A 57 -3.11 -7.53 -2.65
CA MET A 57 -4.35 -7.75 -3.41
C MET A 57 -4.35 -6.97 -4.73
N TYR A 58 -3.98 -5.68 -4.72
CA TYR A 58 -3.88 -4.90 -5.95
C TYR A 58 -2.79 -5.42 -6.90
N GLY A 59 -1.66 -5.91 -6.36
CA GLY A 59 -0.61 -6.57 -7.14
C GLY A 59 -1.15 -7.83 -7.86
N ALA A 60 -1.89 -8.67 -7.14
CA ALA A 60 -2.51 -9.87 -7.70
C ALA A 60 -3.57 -9.53 -8.78
N ILE A 61 -4.44 -8.56 -8.50
CA ILE A 61 -5.44 -8.08 -9.48
C ILE A 61 -4.76 -7.56 -10.75
N SER A 62 -3.66 -6.80 -10.61
CA SER A 62 -2.91 -6.26 -11.75
C SER A 62 -2.28 -7.38 -12.58
N ALA A 63 -1.68 -8.38 -11.94
CA ALA A 63 -1.10 -9.54 -12.62
C ALA A 63 -2.18 -10.34 -13.40
N LEU A 64 -3.32 -10.62 -12.77
CA LEU A 64 -4.44 -11.33 -13.40
C LEU A 64 -5.05 -10.53 -14.56
N THR A 65 -5.17 -9.22 -14.41
CA THR A 65 -5.65 -8.33 -15.49
C THR A 65 -4.69 -8.35 -16.67
N ALA A 66 -3.38 -8.29 -16.43
CA ALA A 66 -2.37 -8.39 -17.48
C ALA A 66 -2.39 -9.76 -18.17
N LEU A 67 -2.61 -10.85 -17.43
CA LEU A 67 -2.79 -12.20 -18.00
C LEU A 67 -4.05 -12.30 -18.88
N ARG A 68 -5.14 -11.61 -18.51
CA ARG A 68 -6.39 -11.59 -19.26
C ARG A 68 -6.34 -10.73 -20.52
N HIS A 69 -5.54 -9.67 -20.51
CA HIS A 69 -5.35 -8.78 -21.66
C HIS A 69 -4.46 -9.40 -22.75
N ARG A 70 -3.63 -10.38 -22.38
CA ARG A 70 -2.87 -11.20 -23.33
C ARG A 70 -3.79 -12.14 -24.10
#